data_AF-A0A316W755-F1
#
_entry.id   AF-A0A316W755-F1
#
_cell.length_a   1.000
_cell.length_b   1.000
_cell.length_c   1.000
_cell.angle_alpha   90.00
_cell.angle_beta   90.00
_cell.angle_gamma   90.00
#
_symmetry.space_group_name_H-M   'P 1'
#
loop_
_entity.id
_entity.type
_entity.pdbx_description
1 polymer ?
#
loop_
_entity_poly.entity_id
_entity_poly.type
_entity_poly.pdbx_seq_one_letter_code
_entity_poly.pdbx_strand_id
1 'polypeptide(L)'
;MVDSGTILFAGLLLLPPALIYLVIRPYLKGGSSGGRKPYTGKYDPSTGLGRGAPGFTTNVARIPVPAHIVARIRAGEEVSAEEITAAQDEVRRKMEREEREKRGESEEEQAKSKKGKKGKRR
;
A
#
# COMPACT_ATOMS: atom_id res chain seq x y z
N MET A 1 -11.03 -41.71 21.55
CA MET A 1 -10.24 -41.31 20.35
C MET A 1 -9.75 -39.90 20.60
N VAL A 2 -8.44 -39.70 20.75
CA VAL A 2 -7.87 -38.35 20.92
C VAL A 2 -7.60 -37.83 19.51
N ASP A 3 -8.24 -36.73 19.14
CA ASP A 3 -8.10 -36.12 17.81
C ASP A 3 -6.68 -35.60 17.60
N SER A 4 -6.02 -36.08 16.56
CA SER A 4 -4.64 -35.73 16.19
C SER A 4 -4.40 -34.21 16.06
N GLY A 5 -5.46 -33.42 15.83
CA GLY A 5 -5.39 -31.96 15.80
C GLY A 5 -5.11 -31.30 17.15
N THR A 6 -5.60 -31.87 18.25
CA THR A 6 -5.39 -31.33 19.61
C THR A 6 -3.96 -31.53 20.10
N ILE A 7 -3.29 -32.60 19.68
CA ILE A 7 -1.91 -32.91 20.06
C ILE A 7 -0.93 -31.91 19.40
N LEU A 8 -1.18 -31.55 18.13
CA LEU A 8 -0.38 -30.55 17.42
C LEU A 8 -0.57 -29.13 18.00
N PHE A 9 -1.81 -28.77 18.38
CA PHE A 9 -2.09 -27.48 19.02
C PHE A 9 -1.50 -27.37 20.44
N ALA A 10 -1.59 -28.42 21.24
CA ALA A 10 -1.02 -28.45 22.59
C ALA A 10 0.52 -28.42 22.56
N GLY A 11 1.15 -29.10 21.59
CA GLY A 11 2.61 -29.08 21.41
C GLY A 11 3.14 -27.70 21.01
N LEU A 12 2.39 -26.94 20.19
CA LEU A 12 2.74 -25.56 19.83
C LEU A 12 2.61 -24.60 21.01
N LEU A 13 1.69 -24.88 21.96
CA LEU A 13 1.44 -24.05 23.14
C LEU A 13 2.46 -24.28 24.27
N LEU A 14 3.18 -25.42 24.25
CA LEU A 14 4.26 -25.74 25.18
C LEU A 14 5.62 -25.14 24.76
N LEU A 15 5.72 -24.62 23.52
CA LEU A 15 6.91 -23.92 23.05
C LEU A 15 6.97 -22.51 23.66
N PRO A 16 8.15 -22.06 24.11
CA PRO A 16 8.35 -20.68 24.53
C PRO A 16 7.84 -19.70 23.47
N PRO A 17 7.08 -18.66 23.83
CA PRO A 17 6.49 -17.73 22.87
C PRO A 17 7.53 -17.06 21.95
N ALA A 18 8.79 -16.97 22.41
CA ALA A 18 9.92 -16.49 21.62
C ALA A 18 10.25 -17.38 20.40
N LEU A 19 10.13 -18.70 20.53
CA LEU A 19 10.39 -19.64 19.43
C LEU A 19 9.24 -19.66 18.43
N ILE A 20 7.99 -19.57 18.91
CA ILE A 20 6.80 -19.44 18.07
C ILE A 20 6.91 -18.15 17.22
N TYR A 21 7.32 -17.04 17.85
CA TYR A 21 7.54 -15.78 17.15
C TYR A 21 8.61 -15.92 16.05
N LEU A 22 9.71 -16.62 16.32
CA LEU A 22 10.80 -16.81 15.36
C LEU A 22 10.38 -17.62 14.12
N VAL A 23 9.53 -18.63 14.30
CA VAL A 23 8.99 -19.46 13.22
C VAL A 23 7.95 -18.71 12.37
N ILE A 24 7.12 -17.87 12.99
CA ILE A 24 6.04 -17.15 12.30
C ILE A 24 6.54 -15.83 11.66
N ARG A 25 7.65 -15.26 12.16
CA ARG A 25 8.26 -14.00 11.67
C ARG A 25 8.49 -13.90 10.15
N PRO A 26 9.03 -14.91 9.43
CA PRO A 26 9.21 -14.80 7.98
C PRO A 26 7.88 -14.75 7.22
N TYR A 27 6.81 -15.36 7.76
CA TYR A 27 5.49 -15.39 7.14
C TYR A 27 4.68 -14.12 7.39
N LEU A 28 4.95 -13.41 8.48
CA LEU A 28 4.34 -12.10 8.75
C LEU A 28 4.91 -10.97 7.88
N LYS A 29 6.05 -11.19 7.20
CA LYS A 29 6.73 -10.19 6.36
C LYS A 29 6.43 -10.38 4.87
N GLY A 30 5.26 -10.91 4.53
CA GLY A 30 4.77 -11.08 3.16
C GLY A 30 3.92 -9.89 2.72
N GLY A 31 4.55 -8.78 2.35
CA GLY A 31 3.80 -7.60 1.87
C GLY A 31 4.63 -6.38 1.54
N SER A 32 5.92 -6.53 1.20
CA SER A 32 6.62 -5.40 0.58
C SER A 32 6.14 -5.34 -0.86
N SER A 33 5.15 -4.49 -1.13
CA SER A 33 4.70 -4.11 -2.46
C SER A 33 5.93 -3.94 -3.36
N GLY A 34 6.06 -4.81 -4.36
CA GLY A 34 7.16 -4.80 -5.32
C GLY A 34 7.15 -3.52 -6.13
N GLY A 35 7.72 -2.45 -5.57
CA GLY A 35 8.02 -1.23 -6.28
C GLY A 35 9.01 -1.58 -7.38
N ARG A 36 8.54 -1.60 -8.62
CA ARG A 36 9.42 -1.69 -9.79
C ARG A 36 10.46 -0.59 -9.64
N LYS A 37 11.74 -0.96 -9.52
CA LYS A 37 12.83 0.02 -9.40
C LYS A 37 12.70 0.99 -10.59
N PRO A 38 12.68 2.32 -10.35
CA PRO A 38 12.59 3.28 -11.44
C PRO A 38 13.75 3.02 -12.40
N TYR A 39 13.44 2.89 -13.69
CA TYR A 39 14.44 2.69 -14.73
C TYR A 39 15.27 3.97 -14.87
N THR A 40 16.47 3.97 -14.31
CA THR A 40 17.41 5.11 -14.28
C THR A 40 18.38 5.12 -15.46
N GLY A 41 18.15 4.29 -16.50
CA GLY A 41 19.06 4.14 -17.63
C GLY A 41 19.40 5.48 -18.29
N LYS A 42 20.60 6.00 -18.00
CA LYS A 42 21.18 7.17 -18.65
C LYS A 42 21.36 6.88 -20.15
N TYR A 43 21.34 7.93 -20.97
CA TYR A 43 21.58 7.81 -22.40
C TYR A 43 22.98 7.23 -22.67
N ASP A 44 23.02 6.14 -23.44
CA ASP A 44 24.24 5.55 -23.98
C ASP A 44 24.37 5.99 -25.46
N PRO A 45 25.37 6.85 -25.80
CA PRO A 45 25.56 7.34 -27.16
C PRO A 45 26.03 6.25 -28.14
N SER A 46 26.57 5.13 -27.65
CA SER A 46 27.09 4.06 -28.50
C SER A 46 25.96 3.17 -29.04
N THR A 47 24.95 2.90 -28.23
CA THR A 47 23.76 2.13 -28.62
C THR A 47 22.60 3.00 -29.09
N GLY A 48 22.66 4.31 -28.83
CA GLY A 48 21.54 5.24 -29.04
C GLY A 48 20.35 4.98 -28.10
N LEU A 49 20.55 4.20 -27.03
CA LEU A 49 19.50 3.78 -26.11
C LEU A 49 19.62 4.50 -24.76
N GLY A 50 18.49 4.85 -24.17
CA GLY A 50 18.43 5.41 -22.82
C GLY A 50 17.76 6.78 -22.75
N ARG A 51 17.61 7.30 -21.52
CA ARG A 51 16.94 8.58 -21.28
C ARG A 51 17.93 9.72 -21.47
N GLY A 52 17.56 10.72 -22.26
CA GLY A 52 18.34 11.94 -22.51
C GLY A 52 19.06 11.99 -23.84
N ALA A 53 18.55 11.32 -24.89
CA ALA A 53 19.11 11.41 -26.22
C ALA A 53 19.24 12.89 -26.68
N PRO A 54 20.39 13.31 -27.23
CA PRO A 54 20.60 14.66 -27.72
C PRO A 54 19.50 15.05 -28.72
N GLY A 55 18.86 16.19 -28.49
CA GLY A 55 17.77 16.69 -29.35
C GLY A 55 16.38 16.13 -29.04
N PHE A 56 16.22 15.21 -28.06
CA PHE A 56 14.91 14.68 -27.65
C PHE A 56 14.65 14.89 -26.14
N THR A 57 13.61 15.66 -25.82
CA THR A 57 13.10 15.84 -24.45
C THR A 57 12.41 14.56 -23.98
N THR A 58 13.16 13.69 -23.29
CA THR A 58 12.67 12.41 -22.74
C THR A 58 12.38 12.46 -21.23
N ASN A 59 12.64 13.60 -20.60
CA ASN A 59 12.45 13.81 -19.17
C ASN A 59 11.06 14.39 -18.89
N VAL A 60 10.03 13.58 -19.10
CA VAL A 60 8.64 13.94 -18.79
C VAL A 60 8.31 13.49 -17.38
N ALA A 61 7.77 14.40 -16.57
CA ALA A 61 7.29 14.08 -15.23
C ALA A 61 6.15 13.06 -15.30
N ARG A 62 6.21 12.01 -14.48
CA ARG A 62 5.11 11.04 -14.36
C ARG A 62 4.09 11.57 -13.38
N ILE A 63 2.87 11.80 -13.86
CA ILE A 63 1.75 12.26 -13.05
C ILE A 63 0.89 11.03 -12.68
N PRO A 64 0.46 10.88 -11.42
CA PRO A 64 -0.42 9.79 -11.02
C PRO A 64 -1.83 9.99 -11.60
N VAL A 65 -2.34 9.00 -12.34
CA VAL A 65 -3.66 9.06 -13.00
C VAL A 65 -4.64 8.08 -12.34
N PRO A 66 -5.90 8.45 -12.09
CA PRO A 66 -6.93 7.57 -11.54
C PRO A 66 -7.12 6.28 -12.37
N ALA A 67 -7.40 5.16 -11.69
CA ALA A 67 -7.43 3.84 -12.32
C ALA A 67 -8.47 3.69 -13.45
N HIS A 68 -9.64 4.33 -13.32
CA HIS A 68 -10.68 4.28 -14.34
C HIS A 68 -10.29 5.04 -15.61
N ILE A 69 -9.61 6.18 -15.48
CA ILE A 69 -9.03 6.92 -16.62
C ILE A 69 -7.95 6.08 -17.30
N VAL A 70 -7.10 5.40 -16.53
CA VAL A 70 -6.08 4.50 -17.10
C VAL A 70 -6.73 3.37 -17.90
N ALA A 71 -7.86 2.83 -17.45
CA ALA A 71 -8.60 1.81 -18.19
C ALA A 71 -9.12 2.35 -19.53
N ARG A 72 -9.72 3.55 -19.54
CA ARG A 72 -10.21 4.22 -20.76
C ARG A 72 -9.08 4.50 -21.76
N ILE A 73 -7.96 5.04 -21.28
CA ILE A 73 -6.77 5.29 -22.13
C ILE A 73 -6.24 3.99 -22.73
N ARG A 74 -6.20 2.90 -21.95
CA ARG A 74 -5.77 1.58 -22.44
C ARG A 74 -6.74 0.97 -23.45
N ALA A 75 -8.03 1.27 -23.32
CA ALA A 75 -9.05 0.87 -24.29
C ALA A 75 -8.98 1.67 -25.60
N GLY A 76 -8.19 2.73 -25.65
CA GLY A 76 -8.05 3.60 -26.83
C GLY A 76 -9.11 4.67 -26.93
N GLU A 77 -9.84 4.96 -25.85
CA GLU A 77 -10.75 6.10 -25.80
C GLU A 77 -9.96 7.42 -25.74
N GLU A 78 -10.48 8.44 -26.41
CA GLU A 78 -9.96 9.81 -26.28
C GLU A 78 -10.40 10.37 -24.92
N VAL A 79 -9.43 10.73 -24.09
CA VAL A 79 -9.64 11.33 -22.78
C VAL A 79 -8.94 12.68 -22.76
N SER A 80 -9.66 13.75 -22.42
CA SER A 80 -9.11 15.10 -22.40
C SER A 80 -8.31 15.40 -21.13
N ALA A 81 -7.47 16.43 -21.17
CA ALA A 81 -6.68 16.86 -20.01
C ALA A 81 -7.57 17.36 -18.86
N GLU A 82 -8.70 18.00 -19.20
CA GLU A 82 -9.70 18.48 -18.24
C GLU A 82 -10.35 17.30 -17.50
N GLU A 83 -10.68 16.22 -18.22
CA GLU A 83 -11.25 15.01 -17.60
C GLU A 83 -10.25 14.34 -16.64
N ILE A 84 -8.97 14.24 -17.02
CA ILE A 84 -7.92 13.68 -16.15
C ILE A 84 -7.82 14.49 -14.86
N THR A 85 -7.81 15.82 -14.99
CA THR A 85 -7.67 16.73 -13.85
C THR A 85 -8.89 16.66 -12.93
N ALA A 86 -10.10 16.65 -13.49
CA ALA A 86 -11.33 16.51 -12.72
C ALA A 86 -11.38 15.18 -11.95
N ALA A 87 -10.97 14.08 -12.61
CA ALA A 87 -10.92 12.77 -11.98
C ALA A 87 -9.86 12.72 -10.85
N GLN A 88 -8.72 13.39 -11.02
CA GLN A 88 -7.69 13.51 -9.97
C GLN A 88 -8.23 14.27 -8.76
N ASP A 89 -8.91 15.41 -8.98
CA ASP A 89 -9.49 16.21 -7.92
C ASP A 89 -10.57 15.46 -7.15
N GLU A 90 -11.41 14.69 -7.83
CA GLU A 90 -12.44 13.87 -7.19
C GLU A 90 -11.82 12.80 -6.29
N VAL A 91 -10.80 12.09 -6.78
CA VAL A 91 -10.09 11.08 -5.99
C VAL A 91 -9.39 11.71 -4.80
N ARG A 92 -8.76 12.89 -4.97
CA ARG A 92 -8.12 13.62 -3.87
C ARG A 92 -9.13 13.97 -2.78
N ARG A 93 -10.29 14.52 -3.15
CA ARG A 93 -11.37 14.85 -2.21
C ARG A 93 -11.91 13.63 -1.47
N LYS A 94 -12.08 12.50 -2.16
CA LYS A 94 -12.51 11.24 -1.52
C LYS A 94 -11.50 10.76 -0.49
N MET A 95 -10.21 10.73 -0.83
CA MET A 95 -9.15 10.35 0.10
C MET A 95 -9.10 11.28 1.33
N GLU A 96 -9.18 12.59 1.13
CA GLU A 96 -9.21 13.57 2.24
C GLU A 96 -10.41 13.34 3.18
N ARG A 97 -11.58 12.96 2.64
CA ARG A 97 -12.76 12.66 3.44
C ARG A 97 -12.61 11.37 4.23
N GLU A 98 -12.16 10.30 3.59
CA GLU A 98 -11.90 9.01 4.24
C GLU A 98 -10.83 9.13 5.34
N GLU A 99 -9.79 9.92 5.13
CA GLU A 99 -8.76 10.19 6.15
C GLU A 99 -9.34 10.91 7.37
N ARG A 100 -10.24 11.88 7.16
CA ARG A 100 -10.92 12.56 8.27
C ARG A 100 -11.83 11.62 9.06
N GLU A 101 -12.59 10.78 8.37
CA GLU A 101 -13.47 9.78 8.99
C GLU A 101 -12.65 8.77 9.80
N LYS A 102 -11.59 8.18 9.22
CA LYS A 102 -10.67 7.27 9.93
C LYS A 102 -9.99 7.93 11.13
N ARG A 103 -9.59 9.20 11.00
CA ARG A 103 -8.98 9.94 12.11
C ARG A 103 -9.99 10.14 13.25
N GLY A 104 -11.23 10.52 12.93
CA GLY A 104 -12.31 10.66 13.91
C GLY A 104 -12.61 9.35 14.64
N GLU A 105 -12.73 8.24 13.90
CA GLU A 105 -12.93 6.90 14.47
C GLU A 105 -11.77 6.50 15.39
N SER A 106 -10.52 6.76 14.96
CA SER A 106 -9.33 6.46 15.76
C SER A 106 -9.24 7.27 17.06
N GLU A 107 -9.71 8.52 17.06
CA GLU A 107 -9.75 9.39 18.24
C GLU A 107 -10.85 8.95 19.22
N GLU A 108 -12.00 8.51 18.69
CA GLU A 108 -13.12 8.00 19.49
C GLU A 108 -12.80 6.64 20.14
N GLU A 109 -12.12 5.75 19.42
CA GLU A 109 -11.66 4.46 19.92
C GLU A 109 -10.57 4.63 20.99
N GLN A 110 -9.65 5.58 20.80
CA GLN A 110 -8.67 5.96 21.82
C GLN A 110 -9.34 6.55 23.08
N ALA A 111 -10.38 7.36 22.95
CA ALA A 111 -11.12 7.92 24.08
C ALA A 111 -11.85 6.83 24.90
N LYS A 112 -12.46 5.85 24.23
CA LYS A 112 -13.15 4.71 24.88
C LYS A 112 -12.16 3.80 25.62
N SER A 113 -10.98 3.52 25.04
CA SER A 113 -9.94 2.70 25.68
C SER A 113 -9.36 3.34 26.97
N LYS A 114 -9.18 4.66 26.99
CA LYS A 114 -8.71 5.40 28.19
C LYS A 114 -9.75 5.41 29.32
N LYS A 115 -11.04 5.50 28.98
CA LYS A 115 -12.14 5.52 29.96
C LYS A 115 -12.33 4.16 30.63
N GLY A 116 -12.21 3.05 29.87
CA GLY A 116 -12.28 1.69 30.41
C GLY A 116 -11.16 1.34 31.38
N LYS A 117 -9.94 1.88 31.17
CA LYS A 117 -8.77 1.60 32.03
C LYS A 117 -8.82 2.33 33.38
N LYS A 118 -9.55 3.45 33.48
CA LYS A 118 -9.68 4.25 34.73
C LYS A 118 -10.75 3.70 35.69
N GLY A 119 -11.72 2.91 35.20
CA GLY A 119 -12.77 2.30 36.02
C GLY A 119 -12.38 1.01 36.74
N LYS A 120 -11.37 0.27 36.24
CA LYS A 120 -11.00 -1.07 36.73
C LYS A 120 -10.00 -1.09 37.91
N ARG A 121 -9.68 0.07 38.50
CA ARG A 121 -8.73 0.20 39.64
C ARG A 121 -9.41 0.58 40.96
N ARG A 122 -10.73 0.40 41.06
CA ARG A 122 -11.50 0.58 42.30
C ARG A 122 -12.03 -0.75 42.79
#